data_AF-A0A9Q0L8J8-F1
#
_entry.id   AF-A0A9Q0L8J8-F1
#
_cell.length_a   1.000
_cell.length_b   1.000
_cell.length_c   1.000
_cell.angle_alpha   90.00
_cell.angle_beta   90.00
_cell.angle_gamma   90.00
#
_symmetry.space_group_name_H-M   'P 1'
#
loop_
_entity.id
_entity.type
_entity.pdbx_description
1 polymer ?
#
loop_
_entity_poly.entity_id
_entity_poly.type
_entity_poly.pdbx_seq_one_letter_code
_entity_poly.pdbx_strand_id
1 'polypeptide(L)'
;MSKNFEKFQKNQEKKNKEETNLNEEKENHKENENENEKEKKVSNMKTKIQNFKEKNKQLEEKEIALKDRLESVLKDCKILRKQNSESQEENEKLNEEIDNLKIQLENETHYFEQIQKKLDKNASQMKELKKQLTILEQYQHNLNISYSDYDRLKKENEKKNAIIDTLKCNIEEQNEELGKVIQNKETEIIQKQEEIQQLNTQLQSSKKELFSLQTTFAQTTKELEKIFSQLETASKVIENLTKSNDIFKKKIVHLEKQLHLINIVKSKMNQELIEKENISKQLRERINSLEGFLKNKSHQNTILLEKNDHLEKVIISLKKIIEQKDQEIEEYNTKIMFLSKNSNQNSFKNSNQNPIKNPIKNPNQNPIKNQKISPNFLKRKSPLNAEEFQEIIKNKNQKINLLTDSNSKLNQDLQKKDQNIRSINEKLDKIKNENSKFTNQINQLKEKNRDLIQRKQIQTQNQKEIISKLTEKLKLIENGILKENQNLINSELNEIRILLNRITPKTPTKQETNINPNPKSKSKSKSKYKEELIFKIK
;
A
#
# COMPACT_ATOMS: atom_id res chain seq x y z
N MET A 1 63.89 237.98 -55.03
CA MET A 1 62.47 238.12 -55.43
C MET A 1 61.65 237.49 -54.33
N SER A 2 60.89 238.23 -53.51
CA SER A 2 59.66 238.98 -53.80
C SER A 2 58.40 238.09 -53.81
N LYS A 3 57.45 238.40 -52.92
CA LYS A 3 56.05 237.89 -52.82
C LYS A 3 55.84 236.36 -52.78
N ASN A 4 56.06 235.80 -51.59
CA ASN A 4 55.29 234.70 -50.94
C ASN A 4 55.96 234.17 -49.65
N PHE A 5 57.05 234.83 -49.24
CA PHE A 5 57.77 234.73 -47.96
C PHE A 5 56.93 235.16 -46.73
N GLU A 6 55.62 234.93 -46.76
CA GLU A 6 54.61 235.44 -45.79
C GLU A 6 53.72 234.31 -45.22
N LYS A 7 54.05 233.05 -45.58
CA LYS A 7 53.36 231.83 -45.10
C LYS A 7 54.26 230.72 -44.55
N PHE A 8 55.59 230.85 -44.64
CA PHE A 8 56.54 229.88 -44.08
C PHE A 8 57.07 230.29 -42.70
N GLN A 9 57.20 231.60 -42.45
CA GLN A 9 57.37 232.17 -41.10
C GLN A 9 56.01 232.26 -40.40
N LYS A 10 55.29 231.11 -40.31
CA LYS A 10 53.94 231.01 -39.75
C LYS A 10 53.55 229.60 -39.24
N ASN A 11 54.21 229.01 -38.23
CA ASN A 11 55.47 229.41 -37.60
C ASN A 11 56.11 228.26 -36.80
N GLN A 12 57.45 228.18 -36.78
CA GLN A 12 58.18 227.45 -35.70
C GLN A 12 58.31 228.31 -34.44
N GLU A 13 58.06 229.62 -34.51
CA GLU A 13 57.95 230.52 -33.35
C GLU A 13 56.49 230.56 -32.84
N LYS A 14 56.03 229.42 -32.30
CA LYS A 14 54.84 229.28 -31.43
C LYS A 14 54.67 227.84 -30.88
N LYS A 15 55.70 227.01 -30.74
CA LYS A 15 56.64 226.99 -29.59
C LYS A 15 56.49 228.11 -28.55
N ASN A 16 56.35 227.67 -27.29
CA ASN A 16 56.32 228.43 -26.05
C ASN A 16 55.07 229.32 -25.88
N LYS A 17 54.48 229.29 -24.67
CA LYS A 17 53.03 229.49 -24.38
C LYS A 17 52.16 228.36 -24.93
N GLU A 18 51.30 227.69 -24.15
CA GLU A 18 51.06 227.65 -22.70
C GLU A 18 50.98 226.16 -22.30
N GLU A 19 51.52 225.61 -21.21
CA GLU A 19 52.29 226.13 -20.06
C GLU A 19 51.56 227.19 -19.20
N THR A 20 51.21 226.80 -17.95
CA THR A 20 50.72 227.64 -16.82
C THR A 20 49.55 228.59 -17.10
N ASN A 21 48.36 228.47 -16.49
CA ASN A 21 47.97 228.04 -15.13
C ASN A 21 46.56 227.39 -15.16
N LEU A 22 46.14 226.52 -14.23
CA LEU A 22 46.19 226.52 -12.75
C LEU A 22 45.26 227.52 -12.06
N ASN A 23 44.64 227.02 -10.98
CA ASN A 23 43.75 227.66 -10.00
C ASN A 23 42.40 228.22 -10.50
N GLU A 24 41.40 228.06 -9.61
CA GLU A 24 40.38 229.04 -9.20
C GLU A 24 39.94 230.03 -10.30
N GLU A 25 38.72 230.01 -10.83
CA GLU A 25 37.43 230.28 -10.18
C GLU A 25 36.28 229.97 -11.20
N LYS A 26 34.99 229.77 -10.89
CA LYS A 26 34.21 229.81 -9.65
C LYS A 26 32.93 228.95 -9.78
N GLU A 27 32.21 228.91 -8.67
CA GLU A 27 30.89 228.33 -8.36
C GLU A 27 29.80 228.26 -9.45
N ASN A 28 28.85 227.33 -9.24
CA ASN A 28 27.52 227.20 -9.88
C ASN A 28 27.39 226.46 -11.22
N HIS A 29 27.35 225.12 -11.17
CA HIS A 29 26.14 224.33 -11.48
C HIS A 29 26.29 222.90 -10.90
N LYS A 30 25.20 222.27 -10.48
CA LYS A 30 25.20 221.14 -9.51
C LYS A 30 24.30 219.96 -9.92
N GLU A 31 24.59 218.80 -9.34
CA GLU A 31 23.67 217.71 -8.95
C GLU A 31 22.68 217.17 -10.04
N ASN A 32 22.97 215.99 -10.63
CA ASN A 32 21.91 215.03 -11.04
C ASN A 32 22.36 213.61 -11.46
N GLU A 33 23.54 213.38 -12.06
CA GLU A 33 23.81 212.09 -12.75
C GLU A 33 24.39 210.93 -11.90
N ASN A 34 24.68 211.14 -10.61
CA ASN A 34 25.52 210.23 -9.80
C ASN A 34 24.75 209.10 -9.06
N GLU A 35 23.50 208.84 -9.47
CA GLU A 35 22.55 207.97 -8.75
C GLU A 35 22.24 206.66 -9.51
N ASN A 36 22.02 206.75 -10.83
CA ASN A 36 21.63 205.64 -11.73
C ASN A 36 22.55 204.40 -11.67
N GLU A 37 23.86 204.58 -11.44
CA GLU A 37 24.80 203.44 -11.48
C GLU A 37 24.82 202.61 -10.18
N LYS A 38 24.40 203.20 -9.05
CA LYS A 38 24.28 202.48 -7.77
C LYS A 38 23.07 201.54 -7.78
N GLU A 39 21.93 201.99 -8.33
CA GLU A 39 20.71 201.19 -8.42
C GLU A 39 20.91 199.88 -9.19
N LYS A 40 21.60 199.92 -10.35
CA LYS A 40 21.92 198.70 -11.12
C LYS A 40 22.73 197.68 -10.34
N LYS A 41 23.70 198.13 -9.52
CA LYS A 41 24.53 197.24 -8.68
C LYS A 41 23.71 196.65 -7.53
N VAL A 42 22.87 197.45 -6.86
CA VAL A 42 21.95 196.97 -5.80
C VAL A 42 20.91 195.99 -6.34
N SER A 43 20.33 196.27 -7.51
CA SER A 43 19.35 195.39 -8.18
C SER A 43 19.96 194.01 -8.48
N ASN A 44 21.16 193.97 -9.08
CA ASN A 44 21.82 192.71 -9.42
C ASN A 44 22.24 191.89 -8.17
N MET A 45 22.59 192.56 -7.07
CA MET A 45 22.80 191.88 -5.78
C MET A 45 21.49 191.31 -5.20
N LYS A 46 20.37 192.04 -5.27
CA LYS A 46 19.05 191.53 -4.86
C LYS A 46 18.69 190.26 -5.65
N THR A 47 18.88 190.23 -6.98
CA THR A 47 18.61 189.03 -7.79
C THR A 47 19.50 187.84 -7.38
N LYS A 48 20.80 188.06 -7.14
CA LYS A 48 21.68 186.99 -6.64
C LYS A 48 21.26 186.46 -5.27
N ILE A 49 20.90 187.33 -4.34
CA ILE A 49 20.40 186.94 -3.01
C ILE A 49 19.10 186.15 -3.13
N GLN A 50 18.18 186.55 -4.03
CA GLN A 50 16.95 185.82 -4.27
C GLN A 50 17.22 184.42 -4.85
N ASN A 51 18.07 184.31 -5.88
CA ASN A 51 18.47 183.02 -6.46
C ASN A 51 19.17 182.11 -5.44
N PHE A 52 19.96 182.66 -4.51
CA PHE A 52 20.54 181.88 -3.42
C PHE A 52 19.51 181.40 -2.41
N LYS A 53 18.55 182.25 -1.98
CA LYS A 53 17.42 181.82 -1.13
C LYS A 53 16.60 180.71 -1.78
N GLU A 54 16.30 180.86 -3.07
CA GLU A 54 15.50 179.91 -3.84
C GLU A 54 16.24 178.58 -4.04
N LYS A 55 17.57 178.63 -4.25
CA LYS A 55 18.42 177.43 -4.26
C LYS A 55 18.57 176.78 -2.88
N ASN A 56 18.58 177.56 -1.79
CA ASN A 56 18.59 177.02 -0.43
C ASN A 56 17.27 176.31 -0.11
N LYS A 57 16.13 176.92 -0.46
CA LYS A 57 14.80 176.30 -0.38
C LYS A 57 14.72 175.00 -1.18
N GLN A 58 15.27 174.95 -2.40
CA GLN A 58 15.37 173.70 -3.18
C GLN A 58 16.31 172.64 -2.57
N LEU A 59 17.27 173.04 -1.72
CA LEU A 59 18.12 172.11 -0.98
C LEU A 59 17.42 171.61 0.30
N GLU A 60 16.72 172.49 1.02
CA GLU A 60 15.86 172.14 2.16
C GLU A 60 14.74 171.18 1.73
N GLU A 61 14.04 171.45 0.62
CA GLU A 61 13.04 170.56 0.02
C GLU A 61 13.62 169.19 -0.38
N LYS A 62 14.86 169.15 -0.87
CA LYS A 62 15.57 167.90 -1.17
C LYS A 62 16.04 167.17 0.09
N GLU A 63 16.44 167.89 1.13
CA GLU A 63 16.84 167.30 2.41
C GLU A 63 15.63 166.67 3.11
N ILE A 64 14.47 167.34 3.07
CA ILE A 64 13.18 166.78 3.52
C ILE A 64 12.84 165.54 2.71
N ALA A 65 12.80 165.62 1.37
CA ALA A 65 12.49 164.46 0.53
C ALA A 65 13.48 163.28 0.67
N LEU A 66 14.74 163.55 1.01
CA LEU A 66 15.74 162.52 1.35
C LEU A 66 15.54 161.93 2.75
N LYS A 67 15.12 162.72 3.74
CA LYS A 67 14.73 162.24 5.07
C LYS A 67 13.47 161.37 4.99
N ASP A 68 12.42 161.82 4.30
CA ASP A 68 11.19 161.07 4.08
C ASP A 68 11.47 159.73 3.39
N ARG A 69 12.33 159.74 2.36
CA ARG A 69 12.75 158.53 1.65
C ARG A 69 13.62 157.61 2.50
N LEU A 70 14.49 158.17 3.35
CA LEU A 70 15.30 157.40 4.30
C LEU A 70 14.40 156.76 5.37
N GLU A 71 13.41 157.49 5.88
CA GLU A 71 12.43 156.96 6.84
C GLU A 71 11.54 155.88 6.21
N SER A 72 11.12 156.04 4.96
CA SER A 72 10.46 154.96 4.20
C SER A 72 11.35 153.72 4.10
N VAL A 73 12.61 153.86 3.66
CA VAL A 73 13.54 152.72 3.54
C VAL A 73 13.83 152.08 4.91
N LEU A 74 13.88 152.84 5.99
CA LEU A 74 14.02 152.31 7.35
C LEU A 74 12.74 151.58 7.82
N LYS A 75 11.57 152.01 7.36
CA LYS A 75 10.28 151.34 7.60
C LYS A 75 10.21 150.02 6.83
N ASP A 76 10.62 150.03 5.57
CA ASP A 76 10.72 148.83 4.72
C ASP A 76 11.75 147.85 5.28
N CYS A 77 12.91 148.32 5.74
CA CYS A 77 13.90 147.48 6.44
C CYS A 77 13.36 146.87 7.75
N LYS A 78 12.48 147.57 8.49
CA LYS A 78 11.83 147.02 9.69
C LYS A 78 10.80 145.94 9.30
N ILE A 79 10.02 146.16 8.23
CA ILE A 79 9.05 145.20 7.72
C ILE A 79 9.75 143.93 7.23
N LEU A 80 10.78 144.06 6.39
CA LEU A 80 11.55 142.92 5.86
C LEU A 80 12.25 142.13 6.99
N ARG A 81 12.78 142.80 8.02
CA ARG A 81 13.34 142.10 9.20
C ARG A 81 12.26 141.33 9.98
N LYS A 82 11.06 141.89 10.12
CA LYS A 82 9.94 141.21 10.77
C LYS A 82 9.49 139.99 9.96
N GLN A 83 9.30 140.14 8.65
CA GLN A 83 8.96 139.04 7.74
C GLN A 83 10.03 137.94 7.73
N ASN A 84 11.32 138.29 7.77
CA ASN A 84 12.41 137.32 7.87
C ASN A 84 12.36 136.56 9.20
N SER A 85 12.11 137.25 10.32
CA SER A 85 11.94 136.63 11.64
C SER A 85 10.72 135.70 11.69
N GLU A 86 9.60 136.12 11.11
CA GLU A 86 8.38 135.31 11.00
C GLU A 86 8.62 134.06 10.13
N SER A 87 9.35 134.22 9.01
CA SER A 87 9.76 133.11 8.14
C SER A 87 10.75 132.16 8.84
N GLN A 88 11.63 132.66 9.71
CA GLN A 88 12.51 131.81 10.51
C GLN A 88 11.73 131.00 11.54
N GLU A 89 10.79 131.63 12.26
CA GLU A 89 9.91 130.95 13.22
C GLU A 89 8.99 129.90 12.56
N GLU A 90 8.54 130.14 11.32
CA GLU A 90 7.80 129.16 10.52
C GLU A 90 8.69 127.99 10.07
N ASN A 91 9.93 128.26 9.62
CA ASN A 91 10.89 127.21 9.29
C ASN A 91 11.30 126.39 10.52
N GLU A 92 11.44 126.99 11.70
CA GLU A 92 11.74 126.26 12.95
C GLU A 92 10.60 125.28 13.29
N LYS A 93 9.33 125.73 13.24
CA LYS A 93 8.15 124.87 13.43
C LYS A 93 8.04 123.76 12.39
N LEU A 94 8.33 124.04 11.12
CA LEU A 94 8.35 123.02 10.06
C LEU A 94 9.46 121.98 10.28
N ASN A 95 10.62 122.38 10.80
CA ASN A 95 11.67 121.42 11.17
C ASN A 95 11.26 120.57 12.38
N GLU A 96 10.62 121.16 13.40
CA GLU A 96 10.03 120.40 14.52
C GLU A 96 8.95 119.41 14.04
N GLU A 97 8.06 119.81 13.12
CA GLU A 97 7.07 118.90 12.54
C GLU A 97 7.73 117.77 11.74
N ILE A 98 8.73 118.08 10.93
CA ILE A 98 9.53 117.09 10.17
C ILE A 98 10.21 116.08 11.11
N ASP A 99 10.80 116.52 12.22
CA ASP A 99 11.46 115.62 13.17
C ASP A 99 10.45 114.78 13.96
N ASN A 100 9.30 115.34 14.33
CA ASN A 100 8.19 114.56 14.90
C ASN A 100 7.67 113.50 13.91
N LEU A 101 7.56 113.81 12.62
CA LEU A 101 7.14 112.88 11.57
C LEU A 101 8.18 111.77 11.32
N LYS A 102 9.49 112.08 11.38
CA LYS A 102 10.56 111.05 11.35
C LYS A 102 10.39 110.07 12.52
N ILE A 103 10.20 110.59 13.73
CA ILE A 103 10.01 109.77 14.94
C ILE A 103 8.75 108.89 14.81
N GLN A 104 7.65 109.41 14.26
CA GLN A 104 6.46 108.59 13.98
C GLN A 104 6.76 107.47 12.96
N LEU A 105 7.43 107.79 11.85
CA LEU A 105 7.79 106.82 10.80
C LEU A 105 8.74 105.72 11.31
N GLU A 106 9.72 106.05 12.16
CA GLU A 106 10.61 105.08 12.80
C GLU A 106 9.83 104.14 13.76
N ASN A 107 8.90 104.69 14.54
CA ASN A 107 8.04 103.90 15.43
C ASN A 107 7.11 102.96 14.64
N GLU A 108 6.48 103.43 13.57
CA GLU A 108 5.66 102.58 12.69
C GLU A 108 6.48 101.50 11.99
N THR A 109 7.68 101.84 11.51
CA THR A 109 8.62 100.88 10.89
C THR A 109 9.04 99.80 11.90
N HIS A 110 9.36 100.18 13.13
CA HIS A 110 9.68 99.24 14.20
C HIS A 110 8.49 98.35 14.57
N TYR A 111 7.27 98.91 14.61
CA TYR A 111 6.05 98.15 14.85
C TYR A 111 5.77 97.15 13.72
N PHE A 112 5.99 97.55 12.46
CA PHE A 112 5.89 96.68 11.29
C PHE A 112 6.93 95.53 11.35
N GLU A 113 8.18 95.81 11.71
CA GLU A 113 9.18 94.75 11.95
C GLU A 113 8.72 93.76 13.03
N GLN A 114 8.14 94.23 14.14
CA GLN A 114 7.62 93.35 15.18
C GLN A 114 6.45 92.49 14.67
N ILE A 115 5.59 93.01 13.80
CA ILE A 115 4.52 92.24 13.16
C ILE A 115 5.13 91.18 12.23
N GLN A 116 6.10 91.54 11.39
CA GLN A 116 6.77 90.61 10.48
C GLN A 116 7.47 89.48 11.25
N LYS A 117 8.21 89.80 12.32
CA LYS A 117 8.87 88.83 13.21
C LYS A 117 7.85 87.88 13.90
N LYS A 118 6.64 88.36 14.20
CA LYS A 118 5.52 87.52 14.69
C LYS A 118 4.93 86.64 13.57
N LEU A 119 4.78 87.18 12.36
CA LEU A 119 4.27 86.46 11.19
C LEU A 119 5.19 85.28 10.81
N ASP A 120 6.50 85.50 10.76
CA ASP A 120 7.51 84.48 10.42
C ASP A 120 7.59 83.37 11.48
N LYS A 121 7.44 83.73 12.76
CA LYS A 121 7.29 82.78 13.86
C LYS A 121 6.02 81.93 13.70
N ASN A 122 4.88 82.54 13.41
CA ASN A 122 3.61 81.85 13.20
C ASN A 122 3.67 80.93 11.95
N ALA A 123 4.30 81.38 10.87
CA ALA A 123 4.51 80.58 9.67
C ALA A 123 5.41 79.36 9.93
N SER A 124 6.42 79.52 10.80
CA SER A 124 7.29 78.42 11.24
C SER A 124 6.53 77.42 12.13
N GLN A 125 5.70 77.90 13.06
CA GLN A 125 4.82 77.05 13.87
C GLN A 125 3.80 76.29 13.02
N MET A 126 3.18 76.92 12.01
CA MET A 126 2.29 76.24 11.06
C MET A 126 2.99 75.16 10.24
N LYS A 127 4.26 75.38 9.84
CA LYS A 127 5.06 74.34 9.17
C LYS A 127 5.29 73.14 10.09
N GLU A 128 5.56 73.35 11.37
CA GLU A 128 5.79 72.26 12.33
C GLU A 128 4.50 71.50 12.67
N LEU A 129 3.39 72.20 12.92
CA LEU A 129 2.07 71.59 13.13
C LEU A 129 1.63 70.73 11.94
N LYS A 130 1.94 71.14 10.71
CA LYS A 130 1.69 70.32 9.51
C LYS A 130 2.50 69.02 9.48
N LYS A 131 3.77 69.02 9.90
CA LYS A 131 4.55 67.78 10.04
C LYS A 131 3.93 66.86 11.09
N GLN A 132 3.56 67.42 12.25
CA GLN A 132 2.96 66.66 13.35
C GLN A 132 1.63 66.03 12.93
N LEU A 133 0.79 66.74 12.19
CA LEU A 133 -0.43 66.20 11.59
C LEU A 133 -0.13 65.01 10.65
N THR A 134 0.80 65.16 9.70
CA THR A 134 1.18 64.06 8.79
C THR A 134 1.75 62.85 9.51
N ILE A 135 2.48 63.04 10.61
CA ILE A 135 2.97 61.95 11.47
C ILE A 135 1.79 61.25 12.16
N LEU A 136 0.80 61.98 12.67
CA LEU A 136 -0.40 61.41 13.29
C LEU A 136 -1.29 60.67 12.27
N GLU A 137 -1.44 61.18 11.05
CA GLU A 137 -2.12 60.52 9.93
C GLU A 137 -1.44 59.18 9.58
N GLN A 138 -0.10 59.14 9.57
CA GLN A 138 0.68 57.91 9.37
C GLN A 138 0.50 56.92 10.53
N TYR A 139 0.52 57.38 11.78
CA TYR A 139 0.24 56.51 12.94
C TYR A 139 -1.17 55.93 12.87
N GLN A 140 -2.18 56.72 12.54
CA GLN A 140 -3.57 56.25 12.38
C GLN A 140 -3.70 55.22 11.25
N HIS A 141 -3.02 55.43 10.12
CA HIS A 141 -2.99 54.48 9.02
C HIS A 141 -2.36 53.14 9.43
N ASN A 142 -1.22 53.18 10.11
CA ASN A 142 -0.53 51.99 10.62
C ASN A 142 -1.37 51.24 11.67
N LEU A 143 -2.09 51.97 12.54
CA LEU A 143 -3.00 51.40 13.52
C LEU A 143 -4.16 50.64 12.84
N ASN A 144 -4.75 51.23 11.79
CA ASN A 144 -5.83 50.61 11.02
C ASN A 144 -5.36 49.34 10.28
N ILE A 145 -4.13 49.32 9.76
CA ILE A 145 -3.52 48.10 9.19
C ILE A 145 -3.38 47.03 10.28
N SER A 146 -2.83 47.39 11.44
CA SER A 146 -2.63 46.46 12.55
C SER A 146 -3.95 45.84 13.06
N TYR A 147 -5.04 46.63 13.14
CA TYR A 147 -6.37 46.09 13.41
C TYR A 147 -6.87 45.14 12.31
N SER A 148 -6.65 45.44 11.03
CA SER A 148 -7.03 44.56 9.93
C SER A 148 -6.27 43.22 9.96
N ASP A 149 -4.99 43.21 10.32
CA ASP A 149 -4.21 41.99 10.47
C ASP A 149 -4.59 41.20 11.74
N TYR A 150 -4.92 41.88 12.85
CA TYR A 150 -5.49 41.23 14.04
C TYR A 150 -6.80 40.51 13.69
N ASP A 151 -7.70 41.18 12.98
CA ASP A 151 -9.01 40.64 12.60
C ASP A 151 -8.88 39.45 11.62
N ARG A 152 -7.86 39.47 10.76
CA ARG A 152 -7.46 38.35 9.90
C ARG A 152 -6.90 37.17 10.71
N LEU A 153 -5.98 37.43 11.65
CA LEU A 153 -5.38 36.40 12.51
C LEU A 153 -6.44 35.74 13.41
N LYS A 154 -7.37 36.52 13.96
CA LYS A 154 -8.53 36.02 14.71
C LYS A 154 -9.36 35.04 13.88
N LYS A 155 -9.74 35.43 12.65
CA LYS A 155 -10.49 34.57 11.70
C LYS A 155 -9.70 33.34 11.23
N GLU A 156 -8.37 33.37 11.28
CA GLU A 156 -7.52 32.20 11.03
C GLU A 156 -7.50 31.27 12.25
N ASN A 157 -7.48 31.82 13.47
CA ASN A 157 -7.50 31.04 14.71
C ASN A 157 -8.88 30.37 14.95
N GLU A 158 -9.98 31.06 14.64
CA GLU A 158 -11.33 30.50 14.64
C GLU A 158 -11.43 29.26 13.71
N LYS A 159 -10.81 29.32 12.53
CA LYS A 159 -10.73 28.17 11.60
C LYS A 159 -9.85 27.04 12.13
N LYS A 160 -8.72 27.36 12.77
CA LYS A 160 -7.84 26.35 13.40
C LYS A 160 -8.56 25.61 14.52
N ASN A 161 -9.33 26.31 15.35
CA ASN A 161 -10.14 25.69 16.40
C ASN A 161 -11.20 24.76 15.80
N ALA A 162 -11.97 25.19 14.79
CA ALA A 162 -12.96 24.33 14.13
C ALA A 162 -12.33 23.07 13.48
N ILE A 163 -11.09 23.16 12.98
CA ILE A 163 -10.33 22.00 12.49
C ILE A 163 -9.92 21.08 13.65
N ILE A 164 -9.47 21.63 14.79
CA ILE A 164 -9.13 20.86 16.00
C ILE A 164 -10.36 20.12 16.54
N ASP A 165 -11.52 20.78 16.62
CA ASP A 165 -12.78 20.16 17.07
C ASP A 165 -13.20 19.02 16.13
N THR A 166 -13.09 19.22 14.81
CA THR A 166 -13.36 18.20 13.79
C THR A 166 -12.40 17.00 13.92
N LEU A 167 -11.10 17.26 14.12
CA LEU A 167 -10.09 16.21 14.30
C LEU A 167 -10.31 15.43 15.60
N LYS A 168 -10.73 16.11 16.68
CA LYS A 168 -11.08 15.47 17.95
C LYS A 168 -12.26 14.52 17.78
N CYS A 169 -13.35 14.96 17.14
CA CYS A 169 -14.52 14.12 16.84
C CYS A 169 -14.12 12.87 16.04
N ASN A 170 -13.31 13.04 14.99
CA ASN A 170 -12.82 11.92 14.17
C ASN A 170 -11.97 10.91 14.98
N ILE A 171 -11.19 11.38 15.95
CA ILE A 171 -10.38 10.53 16.83
C ILE A 171 -11.27 9.78 17.84
N GLU A 172 -12.30 10.43 18.37
CA GLU A 172 -13.27 9.81 19.28
C GLU A 172 -14.06 8.70 18.56
N GLU A 173 -14.54 8.94 17.34
CA GLU A 173 -15.18 7.92 16.49
C GLU A 173 -14.24 6.74 16.17
N GLN A 174 -12.99 7.00 15.78
CA GLN A 174 -12.01 5.95 15.49
C GLN A 174 -11.66 5.09 16.71
N ASN A 175 -11.58 5.70 17.90
CA ASN A 175 -11.37 4.98 19.15
C ASN A 175 -12.57 4.09 19.51
N GLU A 176 -13.80 4.54 19.24
CA GLU A 176 -15.01 3.72 19.46
C GLU A 176 -15.08 2.53 18.48
N GLU A 177 -14.73 2.73 17.20
CA GLU A 177 -14.63 1.64 16.22
C GLU A 177 -13.54 0.63 16.61
N LEU A 178 -12.35 1.10 17.00
CA LEU A 178 -11.27 0.25 17.50
C LEU A 178 -11.68 -0.55 18.75
N GLY A 179 -12.40 0.08 19.69
CA GLY A 179 -12.95 -0.60 20.88
C GLY A 179 -13.88 -1.75 20.51
N LYS A 180 -14.80 -1.54 19.55
CA LYS A 180 -15.70 -2.58 19.02
C LYS A 180 -14.92 -3.70 18.32
N VAL A 181 -13.87 -3.37 17.55
CA VAL A 181 -13.01 -4.37 16.91
C VAL A 181 -12.26 -5.23 17.94
N ILE A 182 -11.78 -4.63 19.03
CA ILE A 182 -11.11 -5.34 20.14
C ILE A 182 -12.09 -6.31 20.82
N GLN A 183 -13.28 -5.85 21.24
CA GLN A 183 -14.29 -6.69 21.89
C GLN A 183 -14.72 -7.89 21.02
N ASN A 184 -14.88 -7.67 19.70
CA ASN A 184 -15.17 -8.75 18.76
C ASN A 184 -14.02 -9.77 18.68
N LYS A 185 -12.76 -9.33 18.75
CA LYS A 185 -11.59 -10.22 18.74
C LYS A 185 -11.38 -10.97 20.05
N GLU A 186 -11.67 -10.34 21.19
CA GLU A 186 -11.69 -11.01 22.49
C GLU A 186 -12.76 -12.12 22.50
N THR A 187 -13.94 -11.85 21.95
CA THR A 187 -15.02 -12.83 21.80
C THR A 187 -14.62 -14.00 20.90
N GLU A 188 -13.98 -13.74 19.75
CA GLU A 188 -13.45 -14.77 18.85
C GLU A 188 -12.36 -15.63 19.52
N ILE A 189 -11.50 -15.02 20.34
CA ILE A 189 -10.48 -15.72 21.12
C ILE A 189 -11.11 -16.66 22.16
N ILE A 190 -12.14 -16.22 22.88
CA ILE A 190 -12.86 -17.05 23.86
C ILE A 190 -13.48 -18.27 23.18
N GLN A 191 -14.22 -18.06 22.08
CA GLN A 191 -14.83 -19.16 21.30
C GLN A 191 -13.79 -20.17 20.80
N LYS A 192 -12.61 -19.70 20.38
CA LYS A 192 -11.50 -20.58 19.95
C LYS A 192 -10.86 -21.33 21.11
N GLN A 193 -10.81 -20.75 22.32
CA GLN A 193 -10.36 -21.47 23.52
C GLN A 193 -11.35 -22.57 23.93
N GLU A 194 -12.66 -22.32 23.84
CA GLU A 194 -13.70 -23.33 24.08
C GLU A 194 -13.62 -24.49 23.08
N GLU A 195 -13.47 -24.21 21.78
CA GLU A 195 -13.27 -25.22 20.74
C GLU A 195 -12.02 -26.09 21.01
N ILE A 196 -10.91 -25.48 21.44
CA ILE A 196 -9.69 -26.19 21.84
C ILE A 196 -9.92 -27.07 23.09
N GLN A 197 -10.72 -26.63 24.07
CA GLN A 197 -11.05 -27.45 25.24
C GLN A 197 -11.93 -28.66 24.87
N GLN A 198 -12.92 -28.47 23.98
CA GLN A 198 -13.77 -29.55 23.48
C GLN A 198 -12.95 -30.59 22.69
N LEU A 199 -12.08 -30.16 21.77
CA LEU A 199 -11.20 -31.03 21.00
C LEU A 199 -10.21 -31.80 21.90
N ASN A 200 -9.65 -31.16 22.92
CA ASN A 200 -8.81 -31.84 23.91
C ASN A 200 -9.60 -32.89 24.70
N THR A 201 -10.85 -32.60 25.06
CA THR A 201 -11.72 -33.55 25.79
C THR A 201 -12.03 -34.77 24.94
N GLN A 202 -12.38 -34.58 23.65
CA GLN A 202 -12.57 -35.65 22.68
C GLN A 202 -11.29 -36.49 22.53
N LEU A 203 -10.12 -35.86 22.34
CA LEU A 203 -8.83 -36.55 22.24
C LEU A 203 -8.50 -37.42 23.46
N GLN A 204 -8.82 -36.96 24.68
CA GLN A 204 -8.63 -37.76 25.88
C GLN A 204 -9.63 -38.92 25.99
N SER A 205 -10.85 -38.76 25.47
CA SER A 205 -11.81 -39.88 25.35
C SER A 205 -11.31 -40.94 24.38
N SER A 206 -10.91 -40.55 23.16
CA SER A 206 -10.38 -41.48 22.15
C SER A 206 -9.10 -42.18 22.61
N LYS A 207 -8.25 -41.53 23.43
CA LYS A 207 -7.10 -42.19 24.06
C LYS A 207 -7.51 -43.30 25.04
N LYS A 208 -8.53 -43.06 25.88
CA LYS A 208 -9.06 -44.08 26.81
C LYS A 208 -9.67 -45.26 26.06
N GLU A 209 -10.42 -44.99 24.99
CA GLU A 209 -10.99 -46.00 24.10
C GLU A 209 -9.89 -46.83 23.43
N LEU A 210 -8.84 -46.19 22.89
CA LEU A 210 -7.68 -46.87 22.31
C LEU A 210 -6.97 -47.79 23.32
N PHE A 211 -6.78 -47.35 24.57
CA PHE A 211 -6.21 -48.21 25.63
C PHE A 211 -7.12 -49.40 25.98
N SER A 212 -8.44 -49.21 25.97
CA SER A 212 -9.40 -50.31 26.15
C SER A 212 -9.30 -51.32 25.00
N LEU A 213 -9.28 -50.85 23.74
CA LEU A 213 -9.12 -51.70 22.55
C LEU A 213 -7.79 -52.46 22.55
N GLN A 214 -6.69 -51.81 22.93
CA GLN A 214 -5.39 -52.47 23.10
C GLN A 214 -5.44 -53.57 24.19
N THR A 215 -6.15 -53.33 25.29
CA THR A 215 -6.31 -54.30 26.38
C THR A 215 -7.12 -55.52 25.94
N THR A 216 -8.27 -55.31 25.28
CA THR A 216 -9.10 -56.40 24.74
C THR A 216 -8.38 -57.18 23.63
N PHE A 217 -7.60 -56.52 22.78
CA PHE A 217 -6.79 -57.18 21.76
C PHE A 217 -5.68 -58.06 22.39
N ALA A 218 -5.01 -57.56 23.42
CA ALA A 218 -4.00 -58.33 24.16
C ALA A 218 -4.60 -59.55 24.89
N GLN A 219 -5.82 -59.43 25.42
CA GLN A 219 -6.54 -60.58 25.98
C GLN A 219 -6.92 -61.60 24.88
N THR A 220 -7.51 -61.14 23.78
CA THR A 220 -7.89 -61.99 22.63
C THR A 220 -6.70 -62.77 22.08
N THR A 221 -5.52 -62.12 22.04
CA THR A 221 -4.26 -62.77 21.63
C THR A 221 -3.89 -63.93 22.55
N LYS A 222 -3.95 -63.75 23.88
CA LYS A 222 -3.70 -64.82 24.87
C LYS A 222 -4.71 -65.96 24.79
N GLU A 223 -5.97 -65.64 24.48
CA GLU A 223 -7.01 -66.66 24.28
C GLU A 223 -6.74 -67.48 23.01
N LEU A 224 -6.28 -66.87 21.93
CA LEU A 224 -5.79 -67.58 20.73
C LEU A 224 -4.56 -68.44 21.01
N GLU A 225 -3.54 -67.93 21.73
CA GLU A 225 -2.37 -68.71 22.15
C GLU A 225 -2.75 -69.97 22.96
N LYS A 226 -3.73 -69.84 23.86
CA LYS A 226 -4.30 -70.95 24.63
C LYS A 226 -5.01 -71.96 23.73
N ILE A 227 -5.82 -71.51 22.77
CA ILE A 227 -6.51 -72.37 21.81
C ILE A 227 -5.51 -73.12 20.91
N PHE A 228 -4.47 -72.47 20.41
CA PHE A 228 -3.40 -73.14 19.65
C PHE A 228 -2.68 -74.20 20.49
N SER A 229 -2.38 -73.92 21.76
CA SER A 229 -1.77 -74.88 22.69
C SER A 229 -2.66 -76.10 22.94
N GLN A 230 -3.98 -75.89 23.06
CA GLN A 230 -4.97 -76.96 23.17
C GLN A 230 -5.08 -77.78 21.87
N LEU A 231 -5.04 -77.13 20.71
CA LEU A 231 -5.07 -77.78 19.39
C LEU A 231 -3.83 -78.65 19.14
N GLU A 232 -2.64 -78.17 19.51
CA GLU A 232 -1.39 -78.96 19.42
C GLU A 232 -1.45 -80.20 20.34
N THR A 233 -2.00 -80.02 21.55
CA THR A 233 -2.22 -81.12 22.50
C THR A 233 -3.21 -82.16 21.95
N ALA A 234 -4.33 -81.71 21.37
CA ALA A 234 -5.31 -82.59 20.73
C ALA A 234 -4.72 -83.33 19.52
N SER A 235 -3.90 -82.66 18.70
CA SER A 235 -3.18 -83.26 17.58
C SER A 235 -2.24 -84.39 18.03
N LYS A 236 -1.46 -84.18 19.10
CA LYS A 236 -0.61 -85.20 19.72
C LYS A 236 -1.42 -86.39 20.27
N VAL A 237 -2.61 -86.16 20.83
CA VAL A 237 -3.52 -87.23 21.26
C VAL A 237 -4.04 -88.03 20.05
N ILE A 238 -4.44 -87.36 18.97
CA ILE A 238 -4.88 -88.02 17.72
C ILE A 238 -3.76 -88.85 17.10
N GLU A 239 -2.51 -88.35 17.09
CA GLU A 239 -1.34 -89.09 16.60
C GLU A 239 -1.12 -90.37 17.41
N ASN A 240 -1.20 -90.29 18.73
CA ASN A 240 -1.03 -91.45 19.62
C ASN A 240 -2.18 -92.45 19.50
N LEU A 241 -3.43 -91.99 19.41
CA LEU A 241 -4.59 -92.86 19.13
C LEU A 241 -4.47 -93.55 17.75
N THR A 242 -3.93 -92.86 16.75
CA THR A 242 -3.66 -93.43 15.42
C THR A 242 -2.62 -94.54 15.49
N LYS A 243 -1.50 -94.32 16.18
CA LYS A 243 -0.47 -95.35 16.43
C LYS A 243 -1.05 -96.55 17.18
N SER A 244 -1.87 -96.33 18.21
CA SER A 244 -2.56 -97.40 18.95
C SER A 244 -3.53 -98.18 18.06
N ASN A 245 -4.31 -97.50 17.22
CA ASN A 245 -5.22 -98.13 16.26
C ASN A 245 -4.44 -99.01 15.26
N ASP A 246 -3.31 -98.55 14.73
CA ASP A 246 -2.48 -99.36 13.82
C ASP A 246 -1.81 -100.56 14.51
N ILE A 247 -1.52 -100.47 15.81
CA ILE A 247 -1.12 -101.63 16.62
C ILE A 247 -2.29 -102.62 16.77
N PHE A 248 -3.51 -102.13 17.04
CA PHE A 248 -4.70 -102.98 17.11
C PHE A 248 -5.03 -103.65 15.78
N LYS A 249 -4.97 -102.94 14.64
CA LYS A 249 -5.12 -103.53 13.29
C LYS A 249 -4.10 -104.65 13.05
N LYS A 250 -2.83 -104.42 13.38
CA LYS A 250 -1.77 -105.46 13.27
C LYS A 250 -2.06 -106.67 14.17
N LYS A 251 -2.61 -106.46 15.36
CA LYS A 251 -3.04 -107.55 16.27
C LYS A 251 -4.26 -108.31 15.74
N ILE A 252 -5.24 -107.63 15.15
CA ILE A 252 -6.39 -108.24 14.47
C ILE A 252 -5.90 -109.14 13.32
N VAL A 253 -5.07 -108.61 12.40
CA VAL A 253 -4.50 -109.38 11.28
C VAL A 253 -3.65 -110.58 11.75
N HIS A 254 -3.02 -110.50 12.93
CA HIS A 254 -2.34 -111.65 13.52
C HIS A 254 -3.34 -112.69 14.07
N LEU A 255 -4.40 -112.27 14.76
CA LEU A 255 -5.45 -113.15 15.27
C LEU A 255 -6.25 -113.82 14.14
N GLU A 256 -6.53 -113.11 13.04
CA GLU A 256 -7.13 -113.67 11.82
C GLU A 256 -6.27 -114.78 11.22
N LYS A 257 -4.94 -114.60 11.19
CA LYS A 257 -3.99 -115.64 10.76
C LYS A 257 -3.96 -116.83 11.72
N GLN A 258 -4.00 -116.60 13.04
CA GLN A 258 -4.13 -117.69 14.02
C GLN A 258 -5.43 -118.46 13.82
N LEU A 259 -6.56 -117.78 13.64
CA LEU A 259 -7.88 -118.38 13.39
C LEU A 259 -7.88 -119.19 12.08
N HIS A 260 -7.25 -118.68 11.01
CA HIS A 260 -7.09 -119.40 9.76
C HIS A 260 -6.26 -120.69 9.94
N LEU A 261 -5.14 -120.64 10.67
CA LEU A 261 -4.34 -121.83 11.00
C LEU A 261 -5.13 -122.84 11.85
N ILE A 262 -5.90 -122.38 12.86
CA ILE A 262 -6.78 -123.23 13.67
C ILE A 262 -7.84 -123.89 12.79
N ASN A 263 -8.43 -123.17 11.83
CA ASN A 263 -9.39 -123.74 10.88
C ASN A 263 -8.75 -124.78 9.93
N ILE A 264 -7.49 -124.58 9.50
CA ILE A 264 -6.73 -125.59 8.74
C ILE A 264 -6.50 -126.85 9.60
N VAL A 265 -6.06 -126.69 10.85
CA VAL A 265 -5.84 -127.82 11.78
C VAL A 265 -7.16 -128.56 12.04
N LYS A 266 -8.25 -127.84 12.31
CA LYS A 266 -9.60 -128.42 12.45
C LYS A 266 -10.05 -129.16 11.19
N SER A 267 -9.77 -128.61 10.00
CA SER A 267 -10.09 -129.29 8.73
C SER A 267 -9.30 -130.59 8.57
N LYS A 268 -8.02 -130.61 8.95
CA LYS A 268 -7.20 -131.83 8.95
C LYS A 268 -7.70 -132.86 9.97
N MET A 269 -7.98 -132.45 11.20
CA MET A 269 -8.55 -133.34 12.22
C MET A 269 -9.91 -133.92 11.80
N ASN A 270 -10.75 -133.14 11.09
CA ASN A 270 -11.98 -133.64 10.50
C ASN A 270 -11.73 -134.64 9.37
N GLN A 271 -10.72 -134.43 8.52
CA GLN A 271 -10.33 -135.39 7.47
C GLN A 271 -9.79 -136.68 8.09
N GLU A 272 -8.89 -136.59 9.08
CA GLU A 272 -8.38 -137.72 9.84
C GLU A 272 -9.51 -138.48 10.55
N LEU A 273 -10.50 -137.78 11.12
CA LEU A 273 -11.68 -138.39 11.71
C LEU A 273 -12.50 -139.17 10.67
N ILE A 274 -12.77 -138.57 9.50
CA ILE A 274 -13.46 -139.23 8.38
C ILE A 274 -12.65 -140.45 7.88
N GLU A 275 -11.32 -140.39 7.85
CA GLU A 275 -10.47 -141.55 7.55
C GLU A 275 -10.59 -142.64 8.62
N LYS A 276 -10.57 -142.30 9.92
CA LYS A 276 -10.77 -143.27 11.01
C LYS A 276 -12.20 -143.85 11.00
N GLU A 277 -13.21 -143.08 10.65
CA GLU A 277 -14.59 -143.55 10.49
C GLU A 277 -14.71 -144.50 9.29
N ASN A 278 -14.07 -144.19 8.15
CA ASN A 278 -14.02 -145.09 7.00
C ASN A 278 -13.26 -146.39 7.31
N ILE A 279 -12.12 -146.32 8.01
CA ILE A 279 -11.40 -147.51 8.49
C ILE A 279 -12.29 -148.30 9.47
N SER A 280 -12.99 -147.64 10.38
CA SER A 280 -13.94 -148.26 11.32
C SER A 280 -15.15 -148.89 10.61
N LYS A 281 -15.58 -148.33 9.48
CA LYS A 281 -16.64 -148.87 8.62
C LYS A 281 -16.14 -150.10 7.85
N GLN A 282 -14.95 -150.04 7.24
CA GLN A 282 -14.30 -151.19 6.60
C GLN A 282 -14.02 -152.32 7.60
N LEU A 283 -13.60 -152.00 8.82
CA LEU A 283 -13.43 -152.99 9.90
C LEU A 283 -14.76 -153.61 10.31
N ARG A 284 -15.84 -152.84 10.43
CA ARG A 284 -17.19 -153.37 10.70
C ARG A 284 -17.72 -154.23 9.54
N GLU A 285 -17.54 -153.81 8.30
CA GLU A 285 -17.88 -154.60 7.12
C GLU A 285 -17.07 -155.90 7.05
N ARG A 286 -15.79 -155.87 7.44
CA ARG A 286 -14.93 -157.06 7.53
C ARG A 286 -15.27 -157.95 8.72
N ILE A 287 -15.70 -157.39 9.85
CA ILE A 287 -16.26 -158.15 10.98
C ILE A 287 -17.57 -158.83 10.54
N ASN A 288 -18.52 -158.10 9.96
CA ASN A 288 -19.78 -158.67 9.44
C ASN A 288 -19.53 -159.75 8.37
N SER A 289 -18.49 -159.59 7.55
CA SER A 289 -18.07 -160.60 6.57
C SER A 289 -17.44 -161.83 7.24
N LEU A 290 -16.63 -161.64 8.29
CA LEU A 290 -16.09 -162.73 9.11
C LEU A 290 -17.16 -163.42 9.96
N GLU A 291 -18.15 -162.70 10.48
CA GLU A 291 -19.34 -163.26 11.14
C GLU A 291 -20.20 -164.03 10.15
N GLY A 292 -20.42 -163.50 8.93
CA GLY A 292 -21.08 -164.22 7.85
C GLY A 292 -20.32 -165.48 7.45
N PHE A 293 -18.99 -165.42 7.38
CA PHE A 293 -18.13 -166.57 7.13
C PHE A 293 -18.17 -167.57 8.28
N LEU A 294 -18.13 -167.14 9.54
CA LEU A 294 -18.25 -167.98 10.74
C LEU A 294 -19.65 -168.59 10.88
N LYS A 295 -20.71 -167.88 10.48
CA LYS A 295 -22.09 -168.37 10.48
C LYS A 295 -22.31 -169.38 9.35
N ASN A 296 -21.68 -169.16 8.19
CA ASN A 296 -21.60 -170.15 7.11
C ASN A 296 -20.74 -171.35 7.54
N LYS A 297 -19.61 -171.16 8.24
CA LYS A 297 -18.79 -172.25 8.79
C LYS A 297 -19.50 -173.03 9.89
N SER A 298 -20.28 -172.35 10.73
CA SER A 298 -21.14 -172.94 11.75
C SER A 298 -22.25 -173.75 11.07
N HIS A 299 -22.91 -173.20 10.05
CA HIS A 299 -23.92 -173.92 9.27
C HIS A 299 -23.32 -175.09 8.45
N GLN A 300 -22.09 -174.97 7.94
CA GLN A 300 -21.33 -176.10 7.38
C GLN A 300 -21.02 -177.14 8.45
N ASN A 301 -20.73 -176.76 9.70
CA ASN A 301 -20.59 -177.69 10.81
C ASN A 301 -21.94 -178.30 11.23
N THR A 302 -23.06 -177.57 11.14
CA THR A 302 -24.41 -178.13 11.33
C THR A 302 -24.73 -179.13 10.22
N ILE A 303 -24.47 -178.78 8.96
CA ILE A 303 -24.63 -179.68 7.80
C ILE A 303 -23.65 -180.85 7.87
N LEU A 304 -22.46 -180.69 8.45
CA LEU A 304 -21.53 -181.79 8.70
C LEU A 304 -22.00 -182.67 9.87
N LEU A 305 -22.59 -182.10 10.93
CA LEU A 305 -23.21 -182.85 12.03
C LEU A 305 -24.46 -183.59 11.57
N GLU A 306 -25.34 -182.95 10.81
CA GLU A 306 -26.49 -183.56 10.15
C GLU A 306 -26.04 -184.59 9.10
N LYS A 307 -24.96 -184.35 8.35
CA LYS A 307 -24.36 -185.38 7.50
C LYS A 307 -23.64 -186.47 8.29
N ASN A 308 -23.20 -186.24 9.52
CA ASN A 308 -22.57 -187.26 10.35
C ASN A 308 -23.61 -188.12 11.05
N ASP A 309 -24.69 -187.52 11.56
CA ASP A 309 -25.90 -188.17 12.09
C ASP A 309 -26.69 -188.87 10.97
N HIS A 310 -26.74 -188.30 9.77
CA HIS A 310 -27.24 -188.96 8.58
C HIS A 310 -26.27 -190.03 8.07
N LEU A 311 -24.94 -189.85 8.13
CA LEU A 311 -23.96 -190.92 7.87
C LEU A 311 -24.01 -192.01 8.94
N GLU A 312 -24.41 -191.72 10.17
CA GLU A 312 -24.56 -192.70 11.24
C GLU A 312 -25.85 -193.48 11.04
N LYS A 313 -26.96 -192.81 10.68
CA LYS A 313 -28.19 -193.43 10.18
C LYS A 313 -27.97 -194.16 8.86
N VAL A 314 -27.04 -193.73 8.01
CA VAL A 314 -26.63 -194.36 6.75
C VAL A 314 -25.49 -195.37 6.96
N ILE A 315 -24.87 -195.49 8.13
CA ILE A 315 -23.97 -196.60 8.51
C ILE A 315 -24.76 -197.66 9.26
N ILE A 316 -25.86 -197.30 9.94
CA ILE A 316 -26.91 -198.23 10.35
C ILE A 316 -27.64 -198.75 9.10
N SER A 317 -27.99 -197.85 8.17
CA SER A 317 -28.68 -198.23 6.94
C SER A 317 -27.75 -198.86 5.90
N LEU A 318 -26.46 -198.53 5.80
CA LEU A 318 -25.43 -199.27 5.02
C LEU A 318 -24.76 -200.38 5.85
N LYS A 319 -25.17 -200.66 7.08
CA LYS A 319 -25.05 -202.03 7.59
C LYS A 319 -26.12 -202.88 6.90
N LYS A 320 -27.39 -202.47 7.04
CA LYS A 320 -28.52 -203.06 6.29
C LYS A 320 -28.39 -203.02 4.76
N ILE A 321 -27.64 -202.09 4.20
CA ILE A 321 -27.50 -201.83 2.76
C ILE A 321 -26.04 -202.03 2.30
N ILE A 322 -25.12 -202.48 3.16
CA ILE A 322 -24.07 -203.40 2.67
C ILE A 322 -24.69 -204.80 2.64
N GLU A 323 -25.43 -205.21 3.68
CA GLU A 323 -26.33 -206.39 3.65
C GLU A 323 -27.35 -206.39 2.47
N GLN A 324 -27.62 -205.24 1.80
CA GLN A 324 -28.50 -205.12 0.61
C GLN A 324 -27.87 -204.47 -0.66
N LYS A 325 -26.69 -203.83 -0.65
CA LYS A 325 -25.98 -203.37 -1.88
C LYS A 325 -24.70 -204.15 -2.18
N ASP A 326 -24.28 -205.04 -1.29
CA ASP A 326 -23.65 -206.32 -1.72
C ASP A 326 -24.61 -207.12 -2.64
N GLN A 327 -25.88 -206.69 -2.74
CA GLN A 327 -26.88 -207.18 -3.68
C GLN A 327 -27.13 -206.25 -4.93
N GLU A 328 -26.58 -205.00 -5.15
CA GLU A 328 -27.18 -204.01 -6.16
C GLU A 328 -26.58 -202.56 -6.70
N ILE A 329 -25.32 -202.04 -7.01
CA ILE A 329 -24.85 -200.51 -6.99
C ILE A 329 -24.36 -199.42 -8.22
N GLU A 330 -24.60 -197.94 -8.29
CA GLU A 330 -24.19 -196.57 -9.21
C GLU A 330 -24.44 -194.82 -8.95
N GLU A 331 -24.03 -193.60 -9.74
CA GLU A 331 -24.49 -191.96 -9.99
C GLU A 331 -23.59 -190.44 -10.22
N TYR A 332 -23.91 -189.15 -10.92
CA TYR A 332 -23.36 -187.54 -10.92
C TYR A 332 -23.68 -186.10 -11.90
N ASN A 333 -23.36 -184.66 -11.70
CA ASN A 333 -23.54 -183.25 -12.62
C ASN A 333 -22.93 -181.59 -12.51
N THR A 334 -23.28 -180.34 -13.25
CA THR A 334 -22.58 -178.81 -13.47
C THR A 334 -23.22 -177.25 -13.97
N LYS A 335 -22.59 -175.91 -14.19
CA LYS A 335 -22.86 -174.46 -15.05
C LYS A 335 -22.45 -172.79 -14.65
N ILE A 336 -22.45 -171.36 -15.09
CA ILE A 336 -22.74 -170.05 -16.14
C ILE A 336 -22.13 -168.37 -16.05
N MET A 337 -22.45 -167.09 -16.74
CA MET A 337 -21.79 -165.52 -16.97
C MET A 337 -22.59 -164.00 -17.41
N PHE A 338 -22.40 -162.54 -17.74
CA PHE A 338 -21.60 -161.04 -17.88
C PHE A 338 -22.36 -159.50 -18.31
N LEU A 339 -22.17 -158.05 -18.66
CA LEU A 339 -21.36 -156.60 -19.05
C LEU A 339 -22.08 -154.99 -19.05
N SER A 340 -21.90 -153.54 -19.43
CA SER A 340 -21.13 -152.15 -20.01
C SER A 340 -21.79 -150.50 -19.98
N LYS A 341 -21.62 -149.06 -20.35
CA LYS A 341 -20.96 -147.66 -21.08
C LYS A 341 -21.44 -146.00 -20.74
N ASN A 342 -21.31 -144.56 -21.15
CA ASN A 342 -20.60 -143.22 -21.91
C ASN A 342 -21.06 -141.50 -21.80
N SER A 343 -20.49 -140.23 -22.35
CA SER A 343 -20.85 -138.57 -22.26
C SER A 343 -20.31 -137.13 -23.15
N ASN A 344 -20.59 -135.67 -23.01
CA ASN A 344 -20.20 -134.24 -23.85
C ASN A 344 -20.40 -132.51 -23.48
N GLN A 345 -20.03 -131.25 -24.18
CA GLN A 345 -20.03 -129.57 -23.90
C GLN A 345 -19.95 -128.14 -24.95
N ASN A 346 -19.97 -126.66 -24.66
CA ASN A 346 -19.88 -125.23 -25.57
C ASN A 346 -19.74 -123.51 -25.12
N SER A 347 -19.60 -122.25 -25.90
CA SER A 347 -19.47 -120.59 -25.58
C SER A 347 -19.49 -119.12 -26.56
N PHE A 348 -19.38 -117.67 -26.25
CA PHE A 348 -19.43 -116.21 -27.11
C PHE A 348 -19.05 -114.52 -26.69
N LYS A 349 -19.10 -113.24 -27.46
CA LYS A 349 -18.71 -111.61 -27.19
C LYS A 349 -18.93 -110.12 -28.12
N ASN A 350 -18.81 -108.67 -27.78
CA ASN A 350 -18.70 -107.21 -28.63
C ASN A 350 -18.65 -105.51 -28.12
N SER A 351 -18.41 -104.23 -28.86
CA SER A 351 -18.38 -102.59 -28.49
C SER A 351 -18.23 -101.13 -29.47
N ASN A 352 -18.26 -99.67 -29.15
CA ASN A 352 -18.10 -98.22 -30.00
C ASN A 352 -18.03 -96.53 -29.48
N GLN A 353 -17.79 -95.25 -30.21
CA GLN A 353 -17.75 -93.60 -29.82
C GLN A 353 -17.58 -92.14 -30.80
N ASN A 354 -17.68 -90.68 -30.48
CA ASN A 354 -17.53 -89.23 -31.33
C ASN A 354 -17.48 -87.53 -30.82
N PRO A 355 -17.14 -86.26 -31.54
CA PRO A 355 -16.95 -84.64 -31.16
C PRO A 355 -17.20 -83.13 -32.06
N ILE A 356 -16.95 -81.70 -31.70
CA ILE A 356 -17.18 -80.21 -32.47
C ILE A 356 -16.63 -78.59 -32.08
N LYS A 357 -16.76 -77.28 -32.78
CA LYS A 357 -16.30 -75.67 -32.50
C LYS A 357 -16.58 -74.16 -33.35
N ASN A 358 -16.41 -72.73 -32.99
CA ASN A 358 -16.36 -71.26 -33.82
C ASN A 358 -16.20 -69.58 -33.28
N PRO A 359 -16.06 -68.30 -34.04
CA PRO A 359 -15.66 -66.71 -33.73
C PRO A 359 -16.13 -65.17 -34.43
N ILE A 360 -15.70 -63.77 -34.17
CA ILE A 360 -16.12 -62.24 -34.74
C ILE A 360 -15.36 -60.66 -34.58
N LYS A 361 -15.70 -59.31 -35.10
CA LYS A 361 -15.03 -57.76 -35.05
C LYS A 361 -15.68 -56.18 -35.43
N ASN A 362 -15.11 -54.82 -35.33
CA ASN A 362 -15.64 -53.25 -35.60
C ASN A 362 -14.78 -51.74 -35.94
N PRO A 363 -15.25 -50.33 -36.08
CA PRO A 363 -14.67 -48.86 -36.62
C PRO A 363 -14.91 -47.18 -36.12
N ASN A 364 -14.52 -45.89 -36.73
CA ASN A 364 -14.66 -44.27 -36.32
C ASN A 364 -14.35 -42.78 -37.25
N GLN A 365 -14.51 -41.35 -36.92
CA GLN A 365 -14.33 -39.86 -37.70
C GLN A 365 -14.25 -38.19 -37.13
N ASN A 366 -14.06 -36.90 -37.83
CA ASN A 366 -13.92 -35.28 -37.39
C ASN A 366 -13.97 -33.76 -38.29
N PRO A 367 -13.89 -32.33 -37.85
CA PRO A 367 -14.17 -30.82 -38.50
C PRO A 367 -13.42 -29.23 -38.33
N ILE A 368 -13.83 -27.89 -38.81
CA ILE A 368 -13.20 -26.32 -38.79
C ILE A 368 -14.05 -24.81 -39.09
N LYS A 369 -13.87 -23.34 -39.28
CA LYS A 369 -12.99 -21.92 -39.48
C LYS A 369 -13.62 -20.27 -39.46
N ASN A 370 -12.99 -18.94 -39.66
CA ASN A 370 -13.52 -17.35 -39.62
C ASN A 370 -12.79 -15.83 -40.16
N GLN A 371 -13.22 -14.42 -40.08
CA GLN A 371 -12.75 -12.93 -40.72
C GLN A 371 -12.94 -11.26 -40.18
N LYS A 372 -12.74 -9.97 -40.88
CA LYS A 372 -12.62 -8.32 -40.50
C LYS A 372 -12.82 -6.98 -41.58
N ILE A 373 -12.73 -5.49 -41.66
CA ILE A 373 -12.53 -3.94 -41.08
C ILE A 373 -12.82 -2.52 -42.05
N SER A 374 -12.69 -1.03 -42.12
CA SER A 374 -12.30 0.48 -41.55
C SER A 374 -12.58 2.04 -42.31
N PRO A 375 -12.42 3.45 -41.85
CA PRO A 375 -12.82 4.97 -42.43
C PRO A 375 -12.12 6.56 -42.25
N ASN A 376 -12.54 7.88 -42.77
CA ASN A 376 -12.06 9.47 -42.60
C ASN A 376 -12.84 10.90 -43.24
N PHE A 377 -12.68 12.36 -43.40
CA PHE A 377 -11.95 13.84 -43.12
C PHE A 377 -12.52 15.41 -43.65
N LEU A 378 -12.09 16.80 -43.36
CA LEU A 378 -12.53 18.33 -43.90
C LEU A 378 -11.91 19.93 -43.52
N LYS A 379 -12.12 21.26 -44.16
CA LYS A 379 -11.87 22.89 -43.79
C LYS A 379 -11.95 24.24 -44.88
N ARG A 380 -11.81 25.73 -44.92
CA ARG A 380 -11.94 27.26 -44.27
C ARG A 380 -11.52 28.77 -45.05
N LYS A 381 -11.96 30.17 -44.85
CA LYS A 381 -11.51 31.66 -45.46
C LYS A 381 -11.84 33.26 -44.87
N SER A 382 -11.56 34.58 -45.45
CA SER A 382 -11.67 36.15 -44.93
C SER A 382 -11.85 37.66 -45.81
N PRO A 383 -11.58 39.09 -45.51
CA PRO A 383 -12.25 40.58 -45.80
C PRO A 383 -11.60 42.12 -46.32
N LEU A 384 -12.09 43.49 -46.10
CA LEU A 384 -11.85 45.01 -46.74
C LEU A 384 -11.87 46.53 -45.93
N ASN A 385 -11.93 47.99 -46.16
CA ASN A 385 -12.25 49.32 -47.08
C ASN A 385 -11.74 50.98 -46.84
N ALA A 386 -12.34 52.27 -47.22
CA ALA A 386 -11.81 53.81 -47.53
C ALA A 386 -12.33 55.41 -47.08
N GLU A 387 -12.22 56.68 -47.80
CA GLU A 387 -12.03 58.30 -47.50
C GLU A 387 -13.03 59.45 -46.91
N GLU A 388 -14.32 59.73 -47.29
CA GLU A 388 -15.15 60.95 -46.91
C GLU A 388 -15.33 61.28 -45.39
N PHE A 389 -14.69 60.51 -44.53
CA PHE A 389 -14.73 60.56 -43.07
C PHE A 389 -14.16 61.84 -42.41
N GLN A 390 -13.30 62.59 -43.11
CA GLN A 390 -12.24 63.39 -42.47
C GLN A 390 -12.68 64.51 -41.51
N GLU A 391 -13.78 65.22 -41.77
CA GLU A 391 -14.15 66.39 -40.94
C GLU A 391 -15.23 66.08 -39.88
N ILE A 392 -16.12 65.10 -40.15
CA ILE A 392 -17.03 64.52 -39.15
C ILE A 392 -16.26 63.97 -37.95
N ILE A 393 -15.03 63.48 -38.18
CA ILE A 393 -14.05 63.09 -37.17
C ILE A 393 -13.74 64.25 -36.19
N LYS A 394 -13.42 65.45 -36.68
CA LYS A 394 -12.62 66.44 -35.91
C LYS A 394 -13.31 66.99 -34.66
N ASN A 395 -14.60 67.35 -34.73
CA ASN A 395 -15.36 67.81 -33.55
C ASN A 395 -15.97 66.67 -32.73
N LYS A 396 -16.19 65.48 -33.33
CA LYS A 396 -16.45 64.28 -32.54
C LYS A 396 -15.25 63.96 -31.65
N ASN A 397 -14.02 64.05 -32.16
CA ASN A 397 -12.79 63.74 -31.44
C ASN A 397 -12.68 64.44 -30.08
N GLN A 398 -12.95 65.74 -29.93
CA GLN A 398 -12.74 66.40 -28.62
C GLN A 398 -13.71 65.92 -27.54
N LYS A 399 -15.00 65.75 -27.85
CA LYS A 399 -15.97 65.20 -26.88
C LYS A 399 -15.81 63.69 -26.71
N ILE A 400 -15.36 62.99 -27.76
CA ILE A 400 -14.87 61.61 -27.68
C ILE A 400 -13.69 61.55 -26.71
N ASN A 401 -12.68 62.43 -26.77
CA ASN A 401 -11.46 62.34 -25.97
C ASN A 401 -11.76 62.33 -24.47
N LEU A 402 -12.49 63.31 -23.93
CA LEU A 402 -12.80 63.34 -22.48
C LEU A 402 -13.66 62.16 -22.00
N LEU A 403 -14.62 61.74 -22.84
CA LEU A 403 -15.38 60.51 -22.59
C LEU A 403 -14.50 59.26 -22.76
N THR A 404 -13.50 59.29 -23.62
CA THR A 404 -12.53 58.22 -23.88
C THR A 404 -11.51 58.13 -22.77
N ASP A 405 -11.11 59.22 -22.12
CA ASP A 405 -10.22 59.17 -20.96
C ASP A 405 -10.96 58.58 -19.74
N SER A 406 -12.20 59.04 -19.51
CA SER A 406 -13.05 58.52 -18.44
C SER A 406 -13.45 57.06 -18.68
N ASN A 407 -13.91 56.73 -19.90
CA ASN A 407 -14.23 55.37 -20.29
C ASN A 407 -12.97 54.50 -20.45
N SER A 408 -11.79 55.04 -20.76
CA SER A 408 -10.53 54.29 -20.79
C SER A 408 -10.13 53.91 -19.38
N LYS A 409 -10.22 54.83 -18.41
CA LYS A 409 -9.95 54.51 -17.01
C LYS A 409 -10.95 53.51 -16.44
N LEU A 410 -12.25 53.70 -16.70
CA LEU A 410 -13.30 52.76 -16.30
C LEU A 410 -13.15 51.41 -17.00
N ASN A 411 -12.87 51.37 -18.31
CA ASN A 411 -12.63 50.14 -19.06
C ASN A 411 -11.33 49.46 -18.63
N GLN A 412 -10.28 50.19 -18.25
CA GLN A 412 -9.05 49.61 -17.70
C GLN A 412 -9.32 48.95 -16.35
N ASP A 413 -10.07 49.59 -15.45
CA ASP A 413 -10.36 49.02 -14.14
C ASP A 413 -11.42 47.90 -14.20
N LEU A 414 -12.36 47.97 -15.15
CA LEU A 414 -13.22 46.84 -15.50
C LEU A 414 -12.41 45.71 -16.15
N GLN A 415 -11.50 45.98 -17.10
CA GLN A 415 -10.63 44.97 -17.70
C GLN A 415 -9.72 44.31 -16.67
N LYS A 416 -9.16 45.06 -15.71
CA LYS A 416 -8.40 44.49 -14.58
C LYS A 416 -9.27 43.58 -13.71
N LYS A 417 -10.51 44.01 -13.39
CA LYS A 417 -11.47 43.16 -12.65
C LYS A 417 -11.85 41.91 -13.44
N ASP A 418 -12.15 42.04 -14.72
CA ASP A 418 -12.43 40.93 -15.64
C ASP A 418 -11.24 39.97 -15.76
N GLN A 419 -10.02 40.47 -15.90
CA GLN A 419 -8.79 39.67 -15.96
C GLN A 419 -8.56 38.93 -14.63
N ASN A 420 -8.80 39.59 -13.49
CA ASN A 420 -8.71 38.97 -12.18
C ASN A 420 -9.79 37.89 -11.98
N ILE A 421 -11.05 38.16 -12.35
CA ILE A 421 -12.16 37.20 -12.28
C ILE A 421 -11.91 36.01 -13.22
N ARG A 422 -11.45 36.25 -14.45
CA ARG A 422 -11.05 35.19 -15.39
C ARG A 422 -9.89 34.36 -14.82
N SER A 423 -8.85 34.99 -14.26
CA SER A 423 -7.72 34.30 -13.62
C SER A 423 -8.16 33.47 -12.40
N ILE A 424 -9.09 33.98 -11.59
CA ILE A 424 -9.67 33.26 -10.45
C ILE A 424 -10.49 32.06 -10.92
N ASN A 425 -11.38 32.25 -11.92
CA ASN A 425 -12.20 31.18 -12.47
C ASN A 425 -11.34 30.10 -13.17
N GLU A 426 -10.33 30.49 -13.94
CA GLU A 426 -9.36 29.56 -14.50
C GLU A 426 -8.63 28.74 -13.42
N LYS A 427 -8.22 29.36 -12.31
CA LYS A 427 -7.59 28.66 -11.18
C LYS A 427 -8.59 27.72 -10.48
N LEU A 428 -9.82 28.18 -10.26
CA LEU A 428 -10.91 27.42 -9.66
C LEU A 428 -11.26 26.18 -10.51
N ASP A 429 -11.35 26.34 -11.83
CA ASP A 429 -11.67 25.24 -12.75
C ASP A 429 -10.47 24.31 -12.96
N LYS A 430 -9.22 24.80 -12.91
CA LYS A 430 -8.03 23.92 -12.82
C LYS A 430 -8.09 23.06 -11.54
N ILE A 431 -8.36 23.66 -10.37
CA ILE A 431 -8.51 22.97 -9.08
C ILE A 431 -9.68 21.96 -9.10
N LYS A 432 -10.84 22.31 -9.66
CA LYS A 432 -11.98 21.36 -9.82
C LYS A 432 -11.59 20.17 -10.69
N ASN A 433 -10.93 20.41 -11.83
CA ASN A 433 -10.50 19.35 -12.74
C ASN A 433 -9.40 18.46 -12.12
N GLU A 434 -8.52 19.03 -11.31
CA GLU A 434 -7.50 18.29 -10.55
C GLU A 434 -8.12 17.47 -9.42
N ASN A 435 -9.02 18.04 -8.61
CA ASN A 435 -9.77 17.30 -7.59
C ASN A 435 -10.61 16.16 -8.20
N SER A 436 -11.22 16.37 -9.38
CA SER A 436 -11.91 15.32 -10.12
C SER A 436 -10.94 14.20 -10.56
N LYS A 437 -9.77 14.53 -11.10
CA LYS A 437 -8.71 13.55 -11.42
C LYS A 437 -8.27 12.77 -10.18
N PHE A 438 -8.00 13.45 -9.05
CA PHE A 438 -7.59 12.80 -7.81
C PHE A 438 -8.68 11.89 -7.23
N THR A 439 -9.94 12.32 -7.23
CA THR A 439 -11.09 11.48 -6.79
C THR A 439 -11.19 10.21 -7.65
N ASN A 440 -11.09 10.35 -8.97
CA ASN A 440 -11.12 9.22 -9.90
C ASN A 440 -9.91 8.28 -9.71
N GLN A 441 -8.71 8.82 -9.50
CA GLN A 441 -7.51 8.03 -9.18
C GLN A 441 -7.65 7.28 -7.85
N ILE A 442 -8.15 7.92 -6.80
CA ILE A 442 -8.39 7.30 -5.48
C ILE A 442 -9.39 6.15 -5.60
N ASN A 443 -10.47 6.33 -6.37
CA ASN A 443 -11.46 5.27 -6.59
C ASN A 443 -10.88 4.10 -7.39
N GLN A 444 -10.18 4.35 -8.49
CA GLN A 444 -9.47 3.30 -9.26
C GLN A 444 -8.41 2.58 -8.44
N LEU A 445 -7.73 3.25 -7.49
CA LEU A 445 -6.78 2.62 -6.58
C LEU A 445 -7.48 1.77 -5.51
N LYS A 446 -8.61 2.23 -4.97
CA LYS A 446 -9.45 1.43 -4.05
C LYS A 446 -9.97 0.15 -4.72
N GLU A 447 -10.41 0.24 -5.97
CA GLU A 447 -10.84 -0.91 -6.78
C GLU A 447 -9.68 -1.88 -7.05
N LYS A 448 -8.55 -1.38 -7.60
CA LYS A 448 -7.34 -2.20 -7.81
C LYS A 448 -6.84 -2.89 -6.54
N ASN A 449 -6.96 -2.25 -5.38
CA ASN A 449 -6.57 -2.85 -4.11
C ASN A 449 -7.55 -3.95 -3.65
N ARG A 450 -8.86 -3.75 -3.80
CA ARG A 450 -9.88 -4.79 -3.56
C ARG A 450 -9.64 -6.02 -4.45
N ASP A 451 -9.45 -5.80 -5.76
CA ASP A 451 -9.08 -6.82 -6.74
C ASP A 451 -7.83 -7.60 -6.32
N LEU A 452 -6.78 -6.89 -5.90
CA LEU A 452 -5.51 -7.50 -5.49
C LEU A 452 -5.66 -8.33 -4.21
N ILE A 453 -6.45 -7.86 -3.24
CA ILE A 453 -6.76 -8.59 -2.01
C ILE A 453 -7.53 -9.89 -2.35
N GLN A 454 -8.58 -9.81 -3.16
CA GLN A 454 -9.36 -10.98 -3.58
C GLN A 454 -8.49 -11.99 -4.35
N ARG A 455 -7.67 -11.54 -5.32
CA ARG A 455 -6.75 -12.41 -6.07
C ARG A 455 -5.74 -13.10 -5.15
N LYS A 456 -5.21 -12.40 -4.13
CA LYS A 456 -4.31 -13.00 -3.12
C LYS A 456 -5.02 -14.00 -2.21
N GLN A 457 -6.26 -13.73 -1.81
CA GLN A 457 -7.08 -14.67 -1.03
C GLN A 457 -7.34 -15.97 -1.82
N ILE A 458 -7.79 -15.86 -3.08
CA ILE A 458 -8.01 -16.99 -3.99
C ILE A 458 -6.71 -17.75 -4.23
N GLN A 459 -5.59 -17.06 -4.48
CA GLN A 459 -4.28 -17.70 -4.64
C GLN A 459 -3.88 -18.49 -3.38
N THR A 460 -4.06 -17.92 -2.19
CA THR A 460 -3.73 -18.56 -0.91
C THR A 460 -4.61 -19.79 -0.65
N GLN A 461 -5.90 -19.72 -1.00
CA GLN A 461 -6.83 -20.83 -0.89
C GLN A 461 -6.47 -21.98 -1.84
N ASN A 462 -6.23 -21.67 -3.12
CA ASN A 462 -5.81 -22.65 -4.13
C ASN A 462 -4.46 -23.30 -3.76
N GLN A 463 -3.51 -22.53 -3.22
CA GLN A 463 -2.23 -23.05 -2.72
C GLN A 463 -2.42 -24.02 -1.54
N LYS A 464 -3.28 -23.68 -0.55
CA LYS A 464 -3.61 -24.59 0.56
C LYS A 464 -4.25 -25.90 0.06
N GLU A 465 -5.15 -25.82 -0.92
CA GLU A 465 -5.80 -26.99 -1.52
C GLU A 465 -4.81 -27.88 -2.28
N ILE A 466 -3.92 -27.29 -3.10
CA ILE A 466 -2.86 -28.00 -3.81
C ILE A 466 -1.91 -28.68 -2.83
N ILE A 467 -1.46 -27.98 -1.77
CA ILE A 467 -0.60 -28.55 -0.74
C ILE A 467 -1.30 -29.73 -0.04
N SER A 468 -2.56 -29.57 0.37
CA SER A 468 -3.34 -30.63 1.00
C SER A 468 -3.44 -31.89 0.11
N LYS A 469 -3.78 -31.73 -1.18
CA LYS A 469 -3.87 -32.82 -2.15
C LYS A 469 -2.51 -33.47 -2.46
N LEU A 470 -1.41 -32.72 -2.41
CA LEU A 470 -0.05 -33.26 -2.53
C LEU A 470 0.37 -34.03 -1.29
N THR A 471 0.13 -33.51 -0.08
CA THR A 471 0.41 -34.21 1.19
C THR A 471 -0.39 -35.53 1.30
N GLU A 472 -1.64 -35.55 0.85
CA GLU A 472 -2.46 -36.76 0.80
C GLU A 472 -1.89 -37.79 -0.19
N LYS A 473 -1.58 -37.38 -1.43
CA LYS A 473 -0.97 -38.26 -2.43
C LYS A 473 0.40 -38.78 -2.02
N LEU A 474 1.23 -37.97 -1.37
CA LEU A 474 2.53 -38.41 -0.85
C LEU A 474 2.35 -39.48 0.24
N LYS A 475 1.43 -39.31 1.20
CA LYS A 475 1.11 -40.35 2.19
C LYS A 475 0.63 -41.65 1.54
N LEU A 476 -0.14 -41.58 0.46
CA LEU A 476 -0.58 -42.77 -0.29
C LEU A 476 0.60 -43.46 -1.00
N ILE A 477 1.52 -42.70 -1.58
CA ILE A 477 2.74 -43.22 -2.23
C ILE A 477 3.69 -43.84 -1.18
N GLU A 478 3.93 -43.17 -0.06
CA GLU A 478 4.73 -43.68 1.07
C GLU A 478 4.17 -45.00 1.60
N ASN A 479 2.86 -45.06 1.88
CA ASN A 479 2.19 -46.29 2.32
C ASN A 479 2.24 -47.40 1.27
N GLY A 480 2.16 -47.05 -0.03
CA GLY A 480 2.30 -47.99 -1.14
C GLY A 480 3.69 -48.61 -1.19
N ILE A 481 4.73 -47.77 -1.25
CA ILE A 481 6.14 -48.18 -1.31
C ILE A 481 6.55 -48.97 -0.06
N LEU A 482 6.11 -48.57 1.13
CA LEU A 482 6.35 -49.32 2.37
C LEU A 482 5.76 -50.73 2.30
N LYS A 483 4.51 -50.85 1.83
CA LYS A 483 3.81 -52.13 1.70
C LYS A 483 4.41 -53.02 0.60
N GLU A 484 4.79 -52.45 -0.53
CA GLU A 484 5.40 -53.19 -1.65
C GLU A 484 6.81 -53.70 -1.28
N ASN A 485 7.65 -52.86 -0.68
CA ASN A 485 8.96 -53.29 -0.16
C ASN A 485 8.81 -54.35 0.95
N GLN A 486 7.83 -54.21 1.85
CA GLN A 486 7.57 -55.21 2.88
C GLN A 486 7.12 -56.56 2.27
N ASN A 487 6.32 -56.54 1.20
CA ASN A 487 5.95 -57.74 0.45
C ASN A 487 7.16 -58.38 -0.25
N LEU A 488 8.01 -57.58 -0.90
CA LEU A 488 9.22 -58.07 -1.57
C LEU A 488 10.17 -58.73 -0.58
N ILE A 489 10.49 -58.06 0.53
CA ILE A 489 11.32 -58.59 1.62
C ILE A 489 10.73 -59.91 2.16
N ASN A 490 9.42 -59.97 2.40
CA ASN A 490 8.76 -61.20 2.85
C ASN A 490 8.83 -62.33 1.81
N SER A 491 8.77 -62.01 0.52
CA SER A 491 8.90 -62.99 -0.57
C SER A 491 10.33 -63.53 -0.68
N GLU A 492 11.33 -62.66 -0.73
CA GLU A 492 12.75 -63.02 -0.77
C GLU A 492 13.15 -63.84 0.46
N LEU A 493 12.74 -63.43 1.66
CA LEU A 493 12.98 -64.20 2.89
C LEU A 493 12.33 -65.59 2.84
N ASN A 494 11.16 -65.74 2.19
CA ASN A 494 10.50 -67.02 2.05
C ASN A 494 11.19 -67.92 1.00
N GLU A 495 11.64 -67.36 -0.12
CA GLU A 495 12.45 -68.10 -1.11
C GLU A 495 13.79 -68.53 -0.53
N ILE A 496 14.50 -67.64 0.18
CA ILE A 496 15.73 -67.96 0.91
C ILE A 496 15.47 -69.07 1.94
N ARG A 497 14.33 -69.04 2.66
CA ARG A 497 13.94 -70.10 3.61
C ARG A 497 13.65 -71.43 2.91
N ILE A 498 13.03 -71.41 1.74
CA ILE A 498 12.78 -72.61 0.90
C ILE A 498 14.10 -73.18 0.37
N LEU A 499 15.04 -72.33 -0.07
CA LEU A 499 16.37 -72.74 -0.52
C LEU A 499 17.20 -73.31 0.64
N LEU A 500 17.23 -72.67 1.79
CA LEU A 500 17.86 -73.20 3.01
C LEU A 500 17.29 -74.56 3.40
N ASN A 501 15.96 -74.72 3.38
CA ASN A 501 15.28 -75.99 3.68
C ASN A 501 15.49 -77.08 2.61
N ARG A 502 16.02 -76.75 1.43
CA ARG A 502 16.43 -77.71 0.38
C ARG A 502 17.93 -78.04 0.45
N ILE A 503 18.76 -77.09 0.88
CA ILE A 503 20.22 -77.23 0.96
C ILE A 503 20.67 -77.82 2.31
N THR A 504 19.85 -77.72 3.36
CA THR A 504 20.09 -78.39 4.65
C THR A 504 19.50 -79.81 4.66
N PRO A 505 20.33 -80.88 4.55
CA PRO A 505 19.83 -82.25 4.66
C PRO A 505 19.38 -82.53 6.11
N LYS A 506 18.30 -83.32 6.25
CA LYS A 506 17.87 -83.84 7.55
C LYS A 506 18.91 -84.83 8.09
N THR A 507 19.43 -84.60 9.29
CA THR A 507 20.31 -85.55 9.98
C THR A 507 19.85 -85.83 11.42
N PRO A 508 19.33 -87.02 11.69
CA PRO A 508 19.40 -87.62 13.02
C PRO A 508 20.67 -88.49 13.15
N THR A 509 21.28 -88.46 14.34
CA THR A 509 22.23 -89.46 14.90
C THR A 509 23.63 -89.68 14.28
N LYS A 510 24.62 -89.60 15.19
CA LYS A 510 25.83 -90.45 15.37
C LYS A 510 27.19 -90.08 14.72
N GLN A 511 28.09 -89.70 15.65
CA GLN A 511 29.46 -90.21 15.91
C GLN A 511 30.66 -89.77 15.04
N GLU A 512 31.76 -89.49 15.79
CA GLU A 512 33.19 -89.52 15.39
C GLU A 512 33.69 -88.46 14.37
N THR A 513 34.85 -87.80 14.50
CA THR A 513 35.85 -87.76 15.60
C THR A 513 36.61 -86.41 15.64
N ASN A 514 37.49 -86.23 16.63
CA ASN A 514 38.44 -85.11 16.80
C ASN A 514 39.11 -84.58 15.51
N ILE A 515 39.34 -83.25 15.44
CA ILE A 515 40.69 -82.66 15.61
C ILE A 515 40.62 -81.14 15.85
N ASN A 516 41.62 -80.64 16.59
CA ASN A 516 41.91 -79.24 16.98
C ASN A 516 42.33 -78.38 15.73
N PRO A 517 42.49 -77.03 15.77
CA PRO A 517 42.61 -76.22 16.98
C PRO A 517 41.99 -74.79 17.00
N ASN A 518 41.93 -74.26 18.22
CA ASN A 518 42.04 -72.83 18.60
C ASN A 518 43.34 -72.20 17.99
N PRO A 519 43.58 -70.86 17.90
CA PRO A 519 42.86 -69.77 18.55
C PRO A 519 42.80 -68.43 17.77
N LYS A 520 42.52 -67.34 18.51
CA LYS A 520 42.87 -65.92 18.23
C LYS A 520 41.97 -65.09 17.29
N SER A 521 40.93 -64.55 17.94
CA SER A 521 40.77 -63.10 18.16
C SER A 521 40.09 -62.21 17.11
N LYS A 522 39.60 -61.05 17.60
CA LYS A 522 39.11 -59.87 16.85
C LYS A 522 37.86 -60.17 15.99
N SER A 523 36.67 -59.81 16.45
CA SER A 523 36.34 -58.38 16.60
C SER A 523 35.22 -58.11 17.62
N LYS A 524 35.53 -57.26 18.61
CA LYS A 524 34.50 -56.46 19.28
C LYS A 524 34.03 -55.33 18.34
N SER A 525 32.82 -54.83 18.59
CA SER A 525 32.42 -53.44 18.32
C SER A 525 32.66 -52.89 16.90
N LYS A 526 31.98 -53.47 15.92
CA LYS A 526 31.36 -52.75 14.79
C LYS A 526 29.97 -53.38 14.59
N SER A 527 28.87 -52.66 14.37
CA SER A 527 28.59 -51.21 14.34
C SER A 527 27.06 -51.12 14.15
N LYS A 528 26.20 -50.59 15.03
CA LYS A 528 26.17 -49.40 15.92
C LYS A 528 26.16 -48.02 15.23
N TYR A 529 26.66 -47.87 14.02
CA TYR A 529 26.52 -46.62 13.24
C TYR A 529 25.32 -46.60 12.27
N LYS A 530 24.61 -47.73 12.07
CA LYS A 530 23.49 -47.76 11.10
C LYS A 530 22.14 -47.30 11.68
N GLU A 531 21.92 -47.44 12.99
CA GLU A 531 20.72 -46.94 13.68
C GLU A 531 20.94 -45.54 14.27
N GLU A 532 22.16 -45.20 14.69
CA GLU A 532 22.51 -43.87 15.19
C GLU A 532 22.42 -42.77 14.09
N LEU A 533 22.44 -43.14 12.81
CA LEU A 533 22.18 -42.21 11.70
C LEU A 533 20.70 -41.79 11.60
N ILE A 534 19.75 -42.60 12.06
CA ILE A 534 18.32 -42.30 12.02
C ILE A 534 17.94 -41.31 13.14
N PHE A 535 18.78 -41.16 14.16
CA PHE A 535 18.59 -40.22 15.27
C PHE A 535 19.21 -38.82 15.03
N LYS A 536 19.70 -38.51 13.82
CA LYS A 536 20.35 -37.22 13.49
C LYS A 536 19.81 -36.51 12.24
N ILE A 537 18.66 -36.96 11.71
CA ILE A 537 17.88 -36.23 10.68
C ILE A 537 16.41 -36.13 11.10
N LYS A 538 16.21 -35.74 12.37
CA LYS A 538 15.00 -35.20 13.01
C LYS A 538 15.43 -34.22 14.09
#